data_AF-A0A151QJI9-F1
#
_entry.id   AF-A0A151QJI9-F1
#
_cell.length_a   1.000
_cell.length_b   1.000
_cell.length_c   1.000
_cell.angle_alpha   90.00
_cell.angle_beta   90.00
_cell.angle_gamma   90.00
#
_symmetry.space_group_name_H-M   'P 1'
#
loop_
_entity.id
_entity.type
_entity.pdbx_description
1 polymer ?
#
loop_
_entity_poly.entity_id
_entity_poly.type
_entity_poly.pdbx_seq_one_letter_code
_entity_poly.pdbx_strand_id
1 'polypeptide(L)'
;MNPMKGKPFGEVLVRWQKQHGRQTLPWQHTGDAYKVWLSEVMLQQTQVTTVLGYYSRFLQAYPTVSDLAAAPEQDVMQLWAGLGYYTRARNLHACAKQVVTRFGGQFPRTVSELESLPGIGQSTAGAIASLAYGVQAPILDGNVKRVFCRYYGIEGYPEQTTIKKTLWGIADANVPAQQPGVYNQALMDLGATCCVPRNPACSACPLMESCVALRKGMVNLLPTPKPKKVRPELHFLSLVVDDEEGGVLLELQTDKGVWQGLWTTPFVACDSQLDCEGLTGIATSWVEHYGLQAHRAEIERQLTGLQGQPWLVHELTHRKMHFKVLRLTVPGSWAACYPISDKPVPKIVHKLLDQARVLTQAAVPKQNTLDLG
;
A
#
# COMPACT_ATOMS: atom_id res chain seq x y z
N MET A 1 -21.81 0.58 33.66
CA MET A 1 -22.87 0.25 32.69
C MET A 1 -22.39 -0.81 31.71
N ASN A 2 -23.29 -1.68 31.26
CA ASN A 2 -22.99 -2.64 30.20
C ASN A 2 -22.86 -1.92 28.85
N PRO A 3 -22.05 -2.44 27.91
CA PRO A 3 -21.99 -1.92 26.55
C PRO A 3 -23.36 -1.91 25.88
N MET A 4 -23.73 -0.78 25.27
CA MET A 4 -24.88 -0.69 24.37
C MET A 4 -24.71 -1.65 23.17
N LYS A 5 -25.83 -2.09 22.63
CA LYS A 5 -25.91 -2.99 21.46
C LYS A 5 -27.06 -2.56 20.55
N GLY A 6 -27.01 -2.93 19.28
CA GLY A 6 -28.08 -2.71 18.31
C GLY A 6 -28.42 -1.22 18.15
N LYS A 7 -29.72 -0.93 18.08
CA LYS A 7 -30.26 0.40 17.80
C LYS A 7 -29.68 1.52 18.70
N PRO A 8 -29.64 1.41 20.05
CA PRO A 8 -29.03 2.43 20.91
C PRO A 8 -27.56 2.74 20.57
N PHE A 9 -26.76 1.72 20.27
CA PHE A 9 -25.36 1.90 19.88
C PHE A 9 -25.26 2.64 18.54
N GLY A 10 -26.08 2.24 17.56
CA GLY A 10 -26.12 2.87 16.25
C GLY A 10 -26.54 4.35 16.31
N GLU A 11 -27.58 4.67 17.08
CA GLU A 11 -28.11 6.04 17.20
C GLU A 11 -27.11 7.02 17.81
N VAL A 12 -26.36 6.58 18.83
CA VAL A 12 -25.29 7.39 19.45
C VAL A 12 -24.22 7.74 18.42
N LEU A 13 -23.79 6.77 17.62
CA LEU A 13 -22.76 6.98 16.60
C LEU A 13 -23.25 7.84 15.44
N VAL A 14 -24.47 7.63 14.96
CA VAL A 14 -25.07 8.47 13.91
C VAL A 14 -25.18 9.91 14.37
N ARG A 15 -25.61 10.16 15.62
CA ARG A 15 -25.68 11.52 16.18
C ARG A 15 -24.30 12.16 16.26
N TRP A 16 -23.31 11.42 16.76
CA TRP A 16 -21.93 11.90 16.88
C TRP A 16 -21.33 12.24 15.51
N GLN A 17 -21.54 11.40 14.49
CA GLN A 17 -21.03 11.64 13.14
C GLN A 17 -21.55 12.96 12.57
N LYS A 18 -22.84 13.25 12.75
CA LYS A 18 -23.44 14.50 12.24
C LYS A 18 -22.88 15.75 12.90
N GLN A 19 -22.44 15.65 14.16
CA GLN A 19 -21.95 16.79 14.95
C GLN A 19 -20.42 16.96 14.90
N HIS A 20 -19.69 15.85 14.84
CA HIS A 20 -18.24 15.82 15.05
C HIS A 20 -17.47 14.97 14.01
N GLY A 21 -18.18 14.19 13.20
CA GLY A 21 -17.58 13.39 12.13
C GLY A 21 -16.99 14.28 11.04
N ARG A 22 -16.10 13.70 10.22
CA ARG A 22 -15.56 14.42 9.07
C ARG A 22 -16.65 14.50 8.00
N GLN A 23 -16.79 15.68 7.40
CA GLN A 23 -17.82 15.97 6.40
C GLN A 23 -17.25 16.48 5.06
N THR A 24 -15.94 16.70 4.97
CA THR A 24 -15.29 17.43 3.88
C THR A 24 -14.44 16.54 2.97
N LEU A 25 -14.44 15.23 3.18
CA LEU A 25 -13.63 14.34 2.35
C LEU A 25 -14.27 14.20 0.96
N PRO A 26 -13.49 14.24 -0.15
CA PRO A 26 -14.04 14.27 -1.51
C PRO A 26 -14.92 13.07 -1.88
N TRP A 27 -14.75 11.93 -1.20
CA TRP A 27 -15.48 10.69 -1.45
C TRP A 27 -16.71 10.52 -0.54
N GLN A 28 -16.94 11.43 0.42
CA GLN A 28 -18.14 11.42 1.26
C GLN A 28 -19.33 12.07 0.52
N HIS A 29 -20.53 11.61 0.85
CA HIS A 29 -21.80 12.18 0.36
C HIS A 29 -21.94 12.23 -1.17
N THR A 30 -21.17 11.42 -1.89
CA THR A 30 -21.19 11.38 -3.36
C THR A 30 -22.39 10.62 -3.91
N GLY A 31 -22.92 9.65 -3.15
CA GLY A 31 -23.94 8.70 -3.63
C GLY A 31 -23.45 7.81 -4.78
N ASP A 32 -22.14 7.84 -5.07
CA ASP A 32 -21.54 7.23 -6.24
C ASP A 32 -20.63 6.07 -5.82
N ALA A 33 -21.05 4.85 -6.14
CA ALA A 33 -20.34 3.64 -5.77
C ALA A 33 -18.93 3.56 -6.38
N TYR A 34 -18.69 4.13 -7.57
CA TYR A 34 -17.36 4.17 -8.16
C TYR A 34 -16.42 5.03 -7.32
N LYS A 35 -16.88 6.22 -6.93
CA LYS A 35 -16.14 7.16 -6.08
C LYS A 35 -15.87 6.61 -4.68
N VAL A 36 -16.87 5.96 -4.07
CA VAL A 36 -16.71 5.30 -2.77
C VAL A 36 -15.69 4.17 -2.89
N TRP A 37 -15.89 3.24 -3.82
CA TRP A 37 -14.99 2.09 -4.02
C TRP A 37 -13.55 2.52 -4.28
N LEU A 38 -13.32 3.49 -5.17
CA LEU A 38 -11.99 3.99 -5.48
C LEU A 38 -11.28 4.49 -4.23
N SER A 39 -11.97 5.28 -3.40
CA SER A 39 -11.42 5.79 -2.14
C SER A 39 -11.13 4.68 -1.14
N GLU A 40 -12.03 3.71 -0.99
CA GLU A 40 -11.88 2.58 -0.09
C GLU A 40 -10.66 1.71 -0.46
N VAL A 41 -10.44 1.45 -1.75
CA VAL A 41 -9.27 0.70 -2.22
C VAL A 41 -7.99 1.49 -1.92
N MET A 42 -7.99 2.81 -2.16
CA MET A 42 -6.82 3.66 -1.89
C MET A 42 -6.50 3.76 -0.39
N LEU A 43 -7.52 3.82 0.48
CA LEU A 43 -7.36 3.96 1.94
C LEU A 43 -6.87 2.68 2.65
N GLN A 44 -6.88 1.54 1.97
CA GLN A 44 -6.28 0.32 2.51
C GLN A 44 -4.79 0.52 2.84
N GLN A 45 -4.46 0.51 4.14
CA GLN A 45 -3.09 0.70 4.63
C GLN A 45 -2.42 2.00 4.14
N THR A 46 -3.20 3.03 3.82
CA THR A 46 -2.70 4.33 3.34
C THR A 46 -3.41 5.47 4.08
N GLN A 47 -2.67 6.52 4.42
CA GLN A 47 -3.24 7.67 5.14
C GLN A 47 -4.11 8.53 4.23
N VAL A 48 -5.18 9.12 4.81
CA VAL A 48 -6.11 10.01 4.11
C VAL A 48 -5.39 11.16 3.41
N THR A 49 -4.43 11.80 4.09
CA THR A 49 -3.64 12.91 3.54
C THR A 49 -2.88 12.53 2.27
N THR A 50 -2.33 11.31 2.22
CA THR A 50 -1.70 10.78 1.01
C THR A 50 -2.73 10.52 -0.08
N VAL A 51 -3.89 9.94 0.27
CA VAL A 51 -4.92 9.54 -0.69
C VAL A 51 -5.56 10.74 -1.41
N LEU A 52 -5.73 11.89 -0.76
CA LEU A 52 -6.40 13.06 -1.34
C LEU A 52 -5.86 13.45 -2.73
N GLY A 53 -4.53 13.53 -2.87
CA GLY A 53 -3.90 13.88 -4.15
C GLY A 53 -4.00 12.79 -5.21
N TYR A 54 -3.98 11.51 -4.82
CA TYR A 54 -4.14 10.40 -5.78
C TYR A 54 -5.58 10.29 -6.24
N TYR A 55 -6.54 10.38 -5.32
CA TYR A 55 -7.96 10.31 -5.62
C TYR A 55 -8.38 11.35 -6.65
N SER A 56 -7.96 12.61 -6.44
CA SER A 56 -8.27 13.70 -7.38
C SER A 56 -7.69 13.45 -8.78
N ARG A 57 -6.43 13.02 -8.87
CA ARG A 57 -5.80 12.73 -10.17
C ARG A 57 -6.45 11.53 -10.87
N PHE A 58 -6.83 10.50 -10.11
CA PHE A 58 -7.55 9.34 -10.66
C PHE A 58 -8.89 9.71 -11.24
N LEU A 59 -9.70 10.51 -10.54
CA LEU A 59 -10.99 10.95 -11.07
C LEU A 59 -10.86 11.94 -12.23
N GLN A 60 -9.76 12.70 -12.31
CA GLN A 60 -9.49 13.55 -13.47
C GLN A 60 -9.15 12.72 -14.72
N ALA A 61 -8.33 11.68 -14.57
CA ALA A 61 -7.94 10.80 -15.68
C ALA A 61 -9.06 9.83 -16.06
N TYR A 62 -9.77 9.30 -15.07
CA TYR A 62 -10.81 8.28 -15.22
C TYR A 62 -12.07 8.72 -14.43
N PRO A 63 -12.90 9.60 -15.02
CA PRO A 63 -14.10 10.11 -14.33
C PRO A 63 -15.12 9.03 -14.00
N THR A 64 -15.19 7.96 -14.80
CA THR A 64 -16.10 6.83 -14.63
C THR A 64 -15.37 5.50 -14.51
N VAL A 65 -16.07 4.47 -14.00
CA VAL A 65 -15.55 3.10 -13.98
C VAL A 65 -15.28 2.56 -15.39
N SER A 66 -16.04 3.03 -16.40
CA SER A 66 -15.85 2.65 -17.79
C SER A 66 -14.55 3.21 -18.36
N ASP A 67 -14.22 4.46 -18.04
CA ASP A 67 -12.94 5.08 -18.44
C ASP A 67 -11.77 4.31 -17.81
N LEU A 68 -11.88 3.99 -16.52
CA LEU A 68 -10.86 3.20 -15.82
C LEU A 68 -10.71 1.80 -16.42
N ALA A 69 -11.82 1.14 -16.78
CA ALA A 69 -11.80 -0.20 -17.36
C ALA A 69 -11.15 -0.24 -18.75
N ALA A 70 -11.37 0.80 -19.56
CA ALA A 70 -10.82 0.94 -20.91
C ALA A 70 -9.34 1.35 -20.92
N ALA A 71 -8.85 1.95 -19.84
CA ALA A 71 -7.47 2.43 -19.75
C ALA A 71 -6.42 1.31 -19.94
N PRO A 72 -5.28 1.60 -20.58
CA PRO A 72 -4.13 0.70 -20.58
C PRO A 72 -3.66 0.42 -19.14
N GLU A 73 -3.27 -0.83 -18.85
CA GLU A 73 -2.84 -1.21 -17.50
C GLU A 73 -1.64 -0.38 -17.02
N GLN A 74 -0.69 -0.09 -17.92
CA GLN A 74 0.50 0.69 -17.59
C GLN A 74 0.16 2.11 -17.14
N ASP A 75 -0.85 2.77 -17.75
CA ASP A 75 -1.27 4.11 -17.38
C ASP A 75 -1.92 4.13 -15.99
N VAL A 76 -2.71 3.10 -15.67
CA VAL A 76 -3.30 2.92 -14.33
C VAL A 76 -2.21 2.69 -13.28
N MET A 77 -1.22 1.86 -13.61
CA MET A 77 -0.09 1.59 -12.72
C MET A 77 0.79 2.84 -12.51
N GLN A 78 0.97 3.65 -13.56
CA GLN A 78 1.69 4.93 -13.49
C GLN A 78 0.98 5.91 -12.57
N LEU A 79 -0.34 6.05 -12.72
CA LEU A 79 -1.11 6.94 -11.87
C LEU A 79 -1.10 6.50 -10.40
N TRP A 80 -1.01 5.18 -10.15
CA TRP A 80 -0.90 4.58 -8.82
C TRP A 80 0.52 4.62 -8.23
N ALA A 81 1.55 4.86 -9.05
CA ALA A 81 2.94 4.81 -8.63
C ALA A 81 3.19 5.72 -7.42
N GLY A 82 3.81 5.16 -6.38
CA GLY A 82 4.07 5.86 -5.11
C GLY A 82 3.06 5.56 -3.98
N LEU A 83 1.84 5.09 -4.29
CA LEU A 83 0.83 4.73 -3.29
C LEU A 83 1.11 3.37 -2.61
N GLY A 84 1.91 2.52 -3.25
CA GLY A 84 2.31 1.21 -2.72
C GLY A 84 1.20 0.14 -2.78
N TYR A 85 1.55 -1.08 -2.37
CA TYR A 85 0.67 -2.26 -2.43
C TYR A 85 0.01 -2.44 -3.82
N TYR A 86 0.83 -2.56 -4.86
CA TYR A 86 0.41 -2.51 -6.26
C TYR A 86 -0.56 -3.61 -6.71
N THR A 87 -0.67 -4.70 -5.96
CA THR A 87 -1.76 -5.67 -6.13
C THR A 87 -3.14 -5.00 -6.05
N ARG A 88 -3.28 -3.92 -5.25
CA ARG A 88 -4.50 -3.11 -5.20
C ARG A 88 -4.80 -2.45 -6.53
N ALA A 89 -3.81 -1.85 -7.20
CA ALA A 89 -3.99 -1.22 -8.51
C ALA A 89 -4.40 -2.23 -9.59
N ARG A 90 -3.74 -3.39 -9.62
CA ARG A 90 -4.09 -4.47 -10.55
C ARG A 90 -5.50 -4.99 -10.32
N ASN A 91 -5.85 -5.26 -9.05
CA ASN A 91 -7.22 -5.68 -8.69
C ASN A 91 -8.24 -4.58 -8.96
N LEU A 92 -7.91 -3.31 -8.75
CA LEU A 92 -8.75 -2.16 -9.06
C LEU A 92 -9.10 -2.17 -10.55
N HIS A 93 -8.10 -2.29 -11.42
CA HIS A 93 -8.32 -2.31 -12.87
C HIS A 93 -9.11 -3.55 -13.32
N ALA A 94 -8.75 -4.73 -12.81
CA ALA A 94 -9.49 -5.97 -13.08
C ALA A 94 -10.95 -5.89 -12.62
N CYS A 95 -11.20 -5.27 -11.46
CA CYS A 95 -12.55 -5.04 -10.95
C CYS A 95 -13.32 -4.04 -11.80
N ALA A 96 -12.72 -2.92 -12.22
CA ALA A 96 -13.36 -1.99 -13.14
C ALA A 96 -13.82 -2.69 -14.44
N LYS A 97 -12.94 -3.50 -15.03
CA LYS A 97 -13.26 -4.33 -16.20
C LYS A 97 -14.42 -5.28 -15.92
N GLN A 98 -14.45 -5.96 -14.78
CA GLN A 98 -15.56 -6.85 -14.42
C GLN A 98 -16.88 -6.11 -14.16
N VAL A 99 -16.83 -4.90 -13.59
CA VAL A 99 -18.04 -4.07 -13.40
C VAL A 99 -18.64 -3.67 -14.75
N VAL A 100 -17.81 -3.31 -15.72
CA VAL A 100 -18.28 -3.01 -17.07
C VAL A 100 -18.85 -4.26 -17.75
N THR A 101 -18.11 -5.37 -17.76
CA THR A 101 -18.51 -6.55 -18.53
C THR A 101 -19.66 -7.33 -17.92
N ARG A 102 -19.73 -7.44 -16.58
CA ARG A 102 -20.77 -8.24 -15.89
C ARG A 102 -21.97 -7.42 -15.44
N PHE A 103 -21.79 -6.12 -15.18
CA PHE A 103 -22.81 -5.27 -14.55
C PHE A 103 -23.09 -3.97 -15.33
N GLY A 104 -22.66 -3.88 -16.60
CA GLY A 104 -23.00 -2.76 -17.49
C GLY A 104 -22.45 -1.41 -17.03
N GLY A 105 -21.33 -1.41 -16.30
CA GLY A 105 -20.69 -0.19 -15.79
C GLY A 105 -21.31 0.35 -14.50
N GLN A 106 -22.20 -0.41 -13.84
CA GLN A 106 -22.77 -0.06 -12.55
C GLN A 106 -22.33 -1.06 -11.48
N PHE A 107 -21.85 -0.57 -10.34
CA PHE A 107 -21.52 -1.47 -9.23
C PHE A 107 -22.79 -2.17 -8.71
N PRO A 108 -22.74 -3.49 -8.46
CA PRO A 108 -23.88 -4.18 -7.87
C PRO A 108 -24.19 -3.66 -6.46
N ARG A 109 -25.44 -3.82 -6.02
CA ARG A 109 -25.91 -3.26 -4.74
C ARG A 109 -25.74 -4.22 -3.58
N THR A 110 -25.69 -5.53 -3.84
CA THR A 110 -25.62 -6.53 -2.76
C THR A 110 -24.18 -6.79 -2.34
N VAL A 111 -24.00 -7.09 -1.05
CA VAL A 111 -22.68 -7.42 -0.49
C VAL A 111 -22.08 -8.64 -1.20
N SER A 112 -22.90 -9.69 -1.45
CA SER A 112 -22.45 -10.92 -2.12
C SER A 112 -21.92 -10.67 -3.53
N GLU A 113 -22.63 -9.87 -4.34
CA GLU A 113 -22.17 -9.55 -5.69
C GLU A 113 -20.92 -8.67 -5.67
N LEU A 114 -20.84 -7.70 -4.74
CA LEU A 114 -19.66 -6.87 -4.54
C LEU A 114 -18.44 -7.70 -4.14
N GLU A 115 -18.58 -8.66 -3.22
CA GLU A 115 -17.50 -9.59 -2.82
C GLU A 115 -17.02 -10.49 -3.96
N SER A 116 -17.85 -10.71 -4.99
CA SER A 116 -17.46 -11.50 -6.17
C SER A 116 -16.48 -10.76 -7.09
N LEU A 117 -16.23 -9.46 -6.86
CA LEU A 117 -15.36 -8.63 -7.68
C LEU A 117 -13.90 -8.65 -7.17
N PRO A 118 -12.90 -8.60 -8.06
CA PRO A 118 -11.49 -8.61 -7.70
C PRO A 118 -11.10 -7.55 -6.66
N GLY A 119 -10.47 -7.97 -5.56
CA GLY A 119 -9.96 -7.06 -4.54
C GLY A 119 -11.01 -6.42 -3.62
N ILE A 120 -12.30 -6.78 -3.76
CA ILE A 120 -13.35 -6.38 -2.83
C ILE A 120 -13.56 -7.50 -1.81
N GLY A 121 -13.12 -7.27 -0.57
CA GLY A 121 -13.43 -8.14 0.56
C GLY A 121 -14.69 -7.70 1.30
N GLN A 122 -15.16 -8.52 2.25
CA GLN A 122 -16.39 -8.31 3.03
C GLN A 122 -16.56 -6.89 3.60
N SER A 123 -15.51 -6.32 4.21
CA SER A 123 -15.59 -4.96 4.75
C SER A 123 -15.71 -3.90 3.66
N THR A 124 -15.03 -4.06 2.53
CA THR A 124 -15.10 -3.12 1.40
C THR A 124 -16.47 -3.21 0.72
N ALA A 125 -17.00 -4.42 0.55
CA ALA A 125 -18.35 -4.63 0.04
C ALA A 125 -19.40 -3.98 0.95
N GLY A 126 -19.29 -4.16 2.27
CA GLY A 126 -20.15 -3.50 3.25
C GLY A 126 -20.03 -1.97 3.21
N ALA A 127 -18.82 -1.43 3.04
CA ALA A 127 -18.61 0.01 2.90
C ALA A 127 -19.31 0.56 1.64
N ILE A 128 -19.11 -0.04 0.48
CA ILE A 128 -19.76 0.37 -0.78
C ILE A 128 -21.29 0.25 -0.64
N ALA A 129 -21.79 -0.91 -0.22
CA ALA A 129 -23.22 -1.18 -0.12
C ALA A 129 -23.92 -0.20 0.83
N SER A 130 -23.32 0.11 1.98
CA SER A 130 -23.91 1.00 2.96
C SER A 130 -23.77 2.48 2.61
N LEU A 131 -22.62 2.93 2.10
CA LEU A 131 -22.34 4.34 1.81
C LEU A 131 -22.97 4.80 0.50
N ALA A 132 -22.93 3.97 -0.55
CA ALA A 132 -23.48 4.33 -1.86
C ALA A 132 -24.96 3.97 -2.00
N TYR A 133 -25.40 2.85 -1.40
CA TYR A 133 -26.73 2.30 -1.64
C TYR A 133 -27.63 2.22 -0.40
N GLY A 134 -27.15 2.64 0.77
CA GLY A 134 -27.93 2.62 2.01
C GLY A 134 -28.29 1.20 2.48
N VAL A 135 -27.58 0.18 2.00
CA VAL A 135 -27.80 -1.22 2.41
C VAL A 135 -27.32 -1.40 3.84
N GLN A 136 -28.10 -2.12 4.66
CA GLN A 136 -27.73 -2.48 6.02
C GLN A 136 -26.62 -3.54 5.99
N ALA A 137 -25.39 -3.10 5.77
CA ALA A 137 -24.20 -3.95 5.68
C ALA A 137 -23.14 -3.46 6.66
N PRO A 138 -22.55 -4.34 7.48
CA PRO A 138 -21.51 -3.95 8.42
C PRO A 138 -20.16 -3.74 7.72
N ILE A 139 -19.26 -3.04 8.41
CA ILE A 139 -17.84 -2.94 8.06
C ILE A 139 -16.97 -3.45 9.22
N LEU A 140 -15.74 -3.84 8.90
CA LEU A 140 -14.77 -4.27 9.91
C LEU A 140 -13.33 -3.99 9.46
N ASP A 141 -13.00 -2.72 9.26
CA ASP A 141 -11.64 -2.26 8.97
C ASP A 141 -10.77 -2.23 10.26
N GLY A 142 -9.50 -1.82 10.13
CA GLY A 142 -8.59 -1.74 11.28
C GLY A 142 -9.03 -0.74 12.36
N ASN A 143 -9.77 0.31 11.98
CA ASN A 143 -10.31 1.29 12.91
C ASN A 143 -11.47 0.71 13.71
N VAL A 144 -12.43 0.09 13.02
CA VAL A 144 -13.60 -0.53 13.62
C VAL A 144 -13.19 -1.69 14.53
N LYS A 145 -12.24 -2.54 14.12
CA LYS A 145 -11.69 -3.61 14.99
C LYS A 145 -11.17 -3.06 16.31
N ARG A 146 -10.40 -1.96 16.28
CA ARG A 146 -9.87 -1.31 17.49
C ARG A 146 -10.99 -0.74 18.36
N VAL A 147 -11.97 -0.06 17.75
CA VAL A 147 -13.14 0.46 18.47
C VAL A 147 -13.90 -0.68 19.16
N PHE A 148 -14.20 -1.76 18.45
CA PHE A 148 -14.93 -2.91 19.02
C PHE A 148 -14.13 -3.65 20.10
N CYS A 149 -12.83 -3.92 19.87
CA CYS A 149 -11.99 -4.53 20.89
C CYS A 149 -11.99 -3.69 22.17
N ARG A 150 -11.83 -2.38 22.08
CA ARG A 150 -11.83 -1.50 23.26
C ARG A 150 -13.21 -1.37 23.90
N TYR A 151 -14.23 -1.11 23.11
CA TYR A 151 -15.58 -0.85 23.61
C TYR A 151 -16.19 -2.07 24.29
N TYR A 152 -16.07 -3.25 23.68
CA TYR A 152 -16.59 -4.51 24.23
C TYR A 152 -15.57 -5.25 25.11
N GLY A 153 -14.32 -4.81 25.17
CA GLY A 153 -13.26 -5.45 25.97
C GLY A 153 -12.85 -6.81 25.41
N ILE A 154 -12.75 -6.94 24.09
CA ILE A 154 -12.37 -8.18 23.41
C ILE A 154 -10.86 -8.31 23.38
N GLU A 155 -10.33 -9.27 24.14
CA GLU A 155 -8.93 -9.66 24.15
C GLU A 155 -8.63 -10.68 23.05
N GLY A 156 -7.39 -10.69 22.56
CA GLY A 156 -6.93 -11.54 21.48
C GLY A 156 -6.65 -10.78 20.19
N TYR A 157 -5.78 -11.35 19.35
CA TYR A 157 -5.34 -10.71 18.11
C TYR A 157 -6.53 -10.62 17.12
N PRO A 158 -6.91 -9.43 16.62
CA PRO A 158 -8.15 -9.28 15.83
C PRO A 158 -8.25 -10.07 14.53
N GLU A 159 -7.13 -10.54 13.97
CA GLU A 159 -7.16 -11.41 12.78
C GLU A 159 -7.14 -12.90 13.12
N GLN A 160 -7.06 -13.28 14.40
CA GLN A 160 -7.26 -14.66 14.82
C GLN A 160 -8.70 -15.07 14.51
N THR A 161 -8.91 -16.24 13.91
CA THR A 161 -10.21 -16.70 13.37
C THR A 161 -11.36 -16.54 14.37
N THR A 162 -11.15 -16.97 15.63
CA THR A 162 -12.16 -16.88 16.69
C THR A 162 -12.53 -15.43 17.01
N ILE A 163 -11.53 -14.58 17.23
CA ILE A 163 -11.72 -13.15 17.53
C ILE A 163 -12.36 -12.43 16.35
N LYS A 164 -11.88 -12.68 15.13
CA LYS A 164 -12.43 -12.10 13.91
C LYS A 164 -13.90 -12.46 13.72
N LYS A 165 -14.30 -13.71 13.99
CA LYS A 165 -15.71 -14.15 13.95
C LYS A 165 -16.55 -13.41 14.99
N THR A 166 -16.06 -13.25 16.21
CA THR A 166 -16.74 -12.46 17.25
C THR A 166 -16.93 -11.00 16.83
N LEU A 167 -15.89 -10.37 16.27
CA LEU A 167 -15.93 -8.99 15.82
C LEU A 167 -16.91 -8.78 14.65
N TRP A 168 -17.00 -9.73 13.73
CA TRP A 168 -18.03 -9.69 12.67
C TRP A 168 -19.43 -9.83 13.25
N GLY A 169 -19.68 -10.77 14.17
CA GLY A 169 -20.99 -10.88 14.83
C GLY A 169 -21.40 -9.61 15.60
N ILE A 170 -20.43 -8.90 16.17
CA ILE A 170 -20.67 -7.57 16.76
C ILE A 170 -21.03 -6.54 15.68
N ALA A 171 -20.32 -6.53 14.55
CA ALA A 171 -20.60 -5.61 13.46
C ALA A 171 -22.02 -5.81 12.90
N ASP A 172 -22.38 -7.07 12.61
CA ASP A 172 -23.71 -7.48 12.13
C ASP A 172 -24.82 -7.07 13.10
N ALA A 173 -24.62 -7.29 14.40
CA ALA A 173 -25.65 -7.00 15.41
C ALA A 173 -25.87 -5.50 15.66
N ASN A 174 -24.95 -4.64 15.24
CA ASN A 174 -24.97 -3.22 15.57
C ASN A 174 -25.26 -2.29 14.37
N VAL A 175 -25.17 -2.77 13.13
CA VAL A 175 -25.50 -1.95 11.97
C VAL A 175 -27.00 -1.61 11.98
N PRO A 176 -27.39 -0.33 12.01
CA PRO A 176 -28.80 0.06 12.08
C PRO A 176 -29.47 -0.06 10.70
N ALA A 177 -30.77 -0.37 10.70
CA ALA A 177 -31.57 -0.36 9.48
C ALA A 177 -31.71 1.05 8.87
N GLN A 178 -31.69 2.09 9.71
CA GLN A 178 -31.74 3.48 9.28
C GLN A 178 -30.33 4.08 9.22
N GLN A 179 -30.00 4.73 8.11
CA GLN A 179 -28.72 5.40 7.88
C GLN A 179 -27.46 4.52 8.13
N PRO A 180 -27.40 3.28 7.60
CA PRO A 180 -26.26 2.38 7.82
C PRO A 180 -24.94 2.99 7.32
N GLY A 181 -24.95 3.73 6.20
CA GLY A 181 -23.77 4.43 5.69
C GLY A 181 -23.24 5.48 6.68
N VAL A 182 -24.11 6.29 7.28
CA VAL A 182 -23.71 7.31 8.27
C VAL A 182 -23.12 6.63 9.51
N TYR A 183 -23.72 5.52 9.96
CA TYR A 183 -23.21 4.72 11.06
C TYR A 183 -21.81 4.14 10.77
N ASN A 184 -21.61 3.56 9.58
CA ASN A 184 -20.32 2.99 9.20
C ASN A 184 -19.25 4.08 9.08
N GLN A 185 -19.60 5.24 8.51
CA GLN A 185 -18.72 6.41 8.49
C GLN A 185 -18.39 6.88 9.91
N ALA A 186 -19.36 6.86 10.83
CA ALA A 186 -19.14 7.21 12.23
C ALA A 186 -18.09 6.30 12.89
N LEU A 187 -18.16 4.99 12.67
CA LEU A 187 -17.17 4.05 13.21
C LEU A 187 -15.77 4.29 12.66
N MET A 188 -15.64 4.51 11.36
CA MET A 188 -14.36 4.81 10.72
C MET A 188 -13.78 6.12 11.25
N ASP A 189 -14.58 7.18 11.32
CA ASP A 189 -14.18 8.49 11.84
C ASP A 189 -13.82 8.42 13.32
N LEU A 190 -14.65 7.76 14.13
CA LEU A 190 -14.38 7.60 15.56
C LEU A 190 -13.04 6.91 15.78
N GLY A 191 -12.76 5.82 15.06
CA GLY A 191 -11.46 5.16 15.16
C GLY A 191 -10.31 6.04 14.66
N ALA A 192 -10.53 6.82 13.59
CA ALA A 192 -9.50 7.65 12.99
C ALA A 192 -9.16 8.93 13.78
N THR A 193 -10.11 9.52 14.51
CA THR A 193 -9.95 10.85 15.14
C THR A 193 -10.08 10.86 16.66
N CYS A 194 -10.80 9.91 17.25
CA CYS A 194 -11.07 9.88 18.69
C CYS A 194 -10.44 8.66 19.38
N CYS A 195 -10.86 7.45 18.98
CA CYS A 195 -10.35 6.18 19.49
C CYS A 195 -9.09 5.75 18.73
N VAL A 196 -8.11 6.65 18.64
CA VAL A 196 -6.84 6.44 17.92
C VAL A 196 -5.91 5.44 18.63
N PRO A 197 -4.92 4.84 17.94
CA PRO A 197 -4.05 3.83 18.54
C PRO A 197 -3.31 4.30 19.80
N ARG A 198 -2.77 5.51 19.79
CA ARG A 198 -2.03 6.12 20.90
C ARG A 198 -2.75 7.37 21.39
N ASN A 199 -2.81 7.56 22.70
CA ASN A 199 -3.44 8.73 23.35
C ASN A 199 -4.86 9.04 22.84
N PRO A 200 -5.81 8.08 22.89
CA PRO A 200 -7.17 8.32 22.43
C PRO A 200 -7.88 9.37 23.30
N ALA A 201 -8.73 10.18 22.67
CA ALA A 201 -9.53 11.23 23.31
C ALA A 201 -10.75 10.64 24.04
N CYS A 202 -10.51 9.76 25.02
CA CYS A 202 -11.56 9.01 25.71
C CYS A 202 -12.60 9.91 26.40
N SER A 203 -12.21 11.08 26.90
CA SER A 203 -13.12 12.05 27.54
C SER A 203 -14.10 12.72 26.55
N ALA A 204 -13.77 12.73 25.26
CA ALA A 204 -14.62 13.25 24.19
C ALA A 204 -15.32 12.13 23.40
N CYS A 205 -15.14 10.86 23.81
CA CYS A 205 -15.69 9.72 23.10
C CYS A 205 -17.17 9.54 23.43
N PRO A 206 -18.08 9.47 22.43
CA PRO A 206 -19.51 9.29 22.66
C PRO A 206 -19.85 7.94 23.32
N LEU A 207 -18.90 7.02 23.38
CA LEU A 207 -19.05 5.68 23.95
C LEU A 207 -18.41 5.54 25.34
N MET A 208 -17.89 6.62 25.94
CA MET A 208 -17.01 6.53 27.11
C MET A 208 -17.67 5.87 28.33
N GLU A 209 -18.94 6.18 28.62
CA GLU A 209 -19.66 5.72 29.82
C GLU A 209 -19.77 4.18 29.89
N SER A 210 -19.88 3.54 28.74
CA SER A 210 -20.10 2.10 28.61
C SER A 210 -18.90 1.35 28.00
N CYS A 211 -17.80 2.03 27.67
CA CYS A 211 -16.56 1.42 27.19
C CYS A 211 -15.87 0.52 28.24
N VAL A 212 -15.76 -0.78 27.95
CA VAL A 212 -15.15 -1.77 28.86
C VAL A 212 -13.65 -1.50 29.07
N ALA A 213 -12.90 -1.25 27.99
CA ALA A 213 -11.46 -1.02 28.11
C ALA A 213 -11.13 0.24 28.90
N LEU A 214 -11.95 1.30 28.81
CA LEU A 214 -11.74 2.50 29.61
C LEU A 214 -11.92 2.20 31.10
N ARG A 215 -13.02 1.53 31.48
CA ARG A 215 -13.29 1.18 32.88
C ARG A 215 -12.26 0.23 33.48
N LYS A 216 -11.69 -0.67 32.67
CA LYS A 216 -10.69 -1.66 33.11
C LYS A 216 -9.24 -1.19 32.93
N GLY A 217 -8.99 0.03 32.44
CA GLY A 217 -7.63 0.51 32.16
C GLY A 217 -6.92 -0.21 31.00
N MET A 218 -7.65 -0.86 30.10
CA MET A 218 -7.11 -1.69 29.01
C MET A 218 -7.01 -0.97 27.66
N VAL A 219 -7.30 0.34 27.59
CA VAL A 219 -7.35 1.10 26.33
C VAL A 219 -6.04 1.00 25.53
N ASN A 220 -4.89 1.04 26.22
CA ASN A 220 -3.57 0.95 25.59
C ASN A 220 -3.12 -0.51 25.35
N LEU A 221 -3.85 -1.49 25.90
CA LEU A 221 -3.58 -2.92 25.73
C LEU A 221 -4.39 -3.52 24.57
N LEU A 222 -5.47 -2.86 24.16
CA LEU A 222 -6.38 -3.33 23.12
C LEU A 222 -6.33 -2.46 21.85
N PRO A 223 -6.42 -3.09 20.66
CA PRO A 223 -6.48 -4.54 20.43
C PRO A 223 -5.16 -5.25 20.77
N THR A 224 -5.23 -6.54 21.11
CA THR A 224 -4.03 -7.33 21.37
C THR A 224 -3.13 -7.34 20.13
N PRO A 225 -1.82 -7.03 20.25
CA PRO A 225 -0.91 -6.96 19.13
C PRO A 225 -0.81 -8.28 18.35
N LYS A 226 -0.46 -8.17 17.07
CA LYS A 226 -0.12 -9.33 16.23
C LYS A 226 1.04 -10.10 16.88
N PRO A 227 0.95 -11.44 17.00
CA PRO A 227 2.09 -12.26 17.38
C PRO A 227 3.27 -12.02 16.43
N LYS A 228 4.45 -11.74 16.98
CA LYS A 228 5.66 -11.51 16.18
C LYS A 228 6.01 -12.79 15.44
N LYS A 229 6.12 -12.72 14.12
CA LYS A 229 6.74 -13.76 13.29
C LYS A 229 8.08 -13.24 12.78
N VAL A 230 9.07 -14.12 12.66
CA VAL A 230 10.33 -13.81 12.00
C VAL A 230 10.01 -13.44 10.55
N ARG A 231 10.47 -12.24 10.12
CA ARG A 231 10.35 -11.82 8.72
C ARG A 231 11.53 -12.45 7.96
N PRO A 232 11.29 -13.16 6.84
CA PRO A 232 12.39 -13.63 6.00
C PRO A 232 13.18 -12.42 5.48
N GLU A 233 14.50 -12.58 5.44
CA GLU A 233 15.44 -11.62 4.87
C GLU A 233 15.91 -12.18 3.53
N LEU A 234 15.70 -11.42 2.46
CA LEU A 234 16.06 -11.78 1.10
C LEU A 234 17.16 -10.85 0.61
N HIS A 235 18.14 -11.38 -0.12
CA HIS A 235 19.29 -10.62 -0.61
C HIS A 235 19.29 -10.60 -2.13
N PHE A 236 19.70 -9.46 -2.69
CA PHE A 236 19.67 -9.20 -4.12
C PHE A 236 20.87 -8.37 -4.55
N LEU A 237 21.35 -8.64 -5.76
CA LEU A 237 22.22 -7.73 -6.49
C LEU A 237 21.37 -7.00 -7.54
N SER A 238 21.50 -5.69 -7.64
CA SER A 238 20.85 -4.89 -8.67
C SER A 238 21.87 -4.23 -9.57
N LEU A 239 21.57 -4.21 -10.88
CA LEU A 239 22.33 -3.52 -11.90
C LEU A 239 21.61 -2.22 -12.25
N VAL A 240 22.29 -1.09 -12.05
CA VAL A 240 21.84 0.22 -12.53
C VAL A 240 22.69 0.56 -13.75
N VAL A 241 22.06 0.67 -14.91
CA VAL A 241 22.71 1.21 -16.11
C VAL A 241 22.04 2.52 -16.44
N ASP A 242 22.82 3.59 -16.50
CA ASP A 242 22.40 4.89 -17.00
C ASP A 242 23.06 5.20 -18.33
N ASP A 243 22.33 5.88 -19.21
CA ASP A 243 22.87 6.37 -20.49
C ASP A 243 23.21 7.87 -20.42
N GLU A 244 23.88 8.41 -21.44
CA GLU A 244 24.31 9.81 -21.45
C GLU A 244 23.14 10.81 -21.56
N GLU A 245 21.96 10.34 -21.97
CA GLU A 245 20.73 11.14 -22.02
C GLU A 245 19.97 11.15 -20.67
N GLY A 246 20.48 10.43 -19.66
CA GLY A 246 19.89 10.35 -18.33
C GLY A 246 18.75 9.31 -18.20
N GLY A 247 18.58 8.45 -19.20
CA GLY A 247 17.73 7.28 -19.14
C GLY A 247 18.33 6.19 -18.25
N VAL A 248 17.49 5.29 -17.74
CA VAL A 248 17.88 4.16 -16.90
C VAL A 248 17.38 2.87 -17.53
N LEU A 249 18.22 1.83 -17.57
CA LEU A 249 17.83 0.49 -17.99
C LEU A 249 16.74 -0.05 -17.05
N LEU A 250 15.56 -0.29 -17.62
CA LEU A 250 14.41 -0.78 -16.88
C LEU A 250 13.75 -1.96 -17.59
N GLU A 251 13.23 -2.88 -16.79
CA GLU A 251 12.52 -4.05 -17.26
C GLU A 251 11.15 -4.18 -16.60
N LEU A 252 10.15 -4.54 -17.40
CA LEU A 252 8.81 -4.85 -16.89
C LEU A 252 8.83 -6.19 -16.16
N GLN A 253 8.45 -6.17 -14.89
CA GLN A 253 8.32 -7.36 -14.07
C GLN A 253 7.02 -8.10 -14.39
N THR A 254 7.10 -9.16 -15.18
CA THR A 254 5.93 -9.98 -15.57
C THR A 254 5.59 -11.07 -14.56
N ASP A 255 6.58 -11.52 -13.80
CA ASP A 255 6.44 -12.62 -12.86
C ASP A 255 5.57 -12.26 -11.66
N LYS A 256 4.94 -13.29 -11.07
CA LYS A 256 4.16 -13.12 -9.84
C LYS A 256 5.08 -12.68 -8.71
N GLY A 257 4.88 -11.46 -8.23
CA GLY A 257 5.69 -10.90 -7.17
C GLY A 257 5.19 -9.55 -6.68
N VAL A 258 5.98 -8.96 -5.77
CA VAL A 258 5.67 -7.65 -5.16
C VAL A 258 5.63 -6.55 -6.21
N TRP A 259 6.43 -6.67 -7.27
CA TRP A 259 6.58 -5.66 -8.32
C TRP A 259 5.96 -6.05 -9.66
N GLN A 260 5.13 -7.10 -9.70
CA GLN A 260 4.43 -7.49 -10.93
C GLN A 260 3.71 -6.29 -11.60
N GLY A 261 3.94 -6.10 -12.89
CA GLY A 261 3.38 -5.00 -13.69
C GLY A 261 4.09 -3.66 -13.51
N LEU A 262 5.19 -3.61 -12.75
CA LEU A 262 6.05 -2.42 -12.59
C LEU A 262 7.36 -2.59 -13.33
N TRP A 263 8.03 -1.47 -13.56
CA TRP A 263 9.36 -1.44 -14.12
C TRP A 263 10.40 -1.35 -13.01
N THR A 264 11.45 -2.17 -13.09
CA THR A 264 12.57 -2.15 -12.15
C THR A 264 13.88 -2.11 -12.89
N THR A 265 14.94 -1.68 -12.21
CA THR A 265 16.30 -2.00 -12.63
C THR A 265 16.48 -3.53 -12.59
N PRO A 266 17.33 -4.12 -13.44
CA PRO A 266 17.64 -5.53 -13.33
C PRO A 266 18.13 -5.89 -11.93
N PHE A 267 17.68 -7.05 -11.43
CA PHE A 267 18.14 -7.58 -10.16
C PHE A 267 18.09 -9.10 -10.15
N VAL A 268 18.95 -9.72 -9.35
CA VAL A 268 18.99 -11.17 -9.16
C VAL A 268 19.03 -11.50 -7.67
N ALA A 269 18.34 -12.57 -7.28
CA ALA A 269 18.44 -13.10 -5.93
C ALA A 269 19.84 -13.66 -5.70
N CYS A 270 20.35 -13.51 -4.48
CA CYS A 270 21.71 -13.90 -4.15
C CYS A 270 21.80 -14.30 -2.67
N ASP A 271 22.87 -14.97 -2.28
CA ASP A 271 23.15 -15.23 -0.87
C ASP A 271 23.60 -13.97 -0.12
N SER A 272 23.50 -13.97 1.20
CA SER A 272 24.00 -12.84 2.01
C SER A 272 25.53 -12.75 2.05
N GLN A 273 26.21 -13.86 1.74
CA GLN A 273 27.65 -14.02 1.73
C GLN A 273 28.13 -14.52 0.36
N LEU A 274 27.93 -13.75 -0.72
CA LEU A 274 28.53 -14.13 -2.00
C LEU A 274 30.05 -14.05 -1.96
N ASP A 275 30.66 -15.10 -2.47
CA ASP A 275 32.05 -15.11 -2.86
C ASP A 275 32.26 -14.42 -4.23
N CYS A 276 33.52 -14.29 -4.62
CA CYS A 276 33.89 -13.66 -5.89
C CYS A 276 33.40 -14.47 -7.10
N GLU A 277 33.28 -15.79 -6.98
CA GLU A 277 32.86 -16.67 -8.08
C GLU A 277 31.37 -16.45 -8.40
N GLY A 278 30.50 -16.47 -7.40
CA GLY A 278 29.07 -16.19 -7.59
C GLY A 278 28.80 -14.78 -8.12
N LEU A 279 29.58 -13.78 -7.66
CA LEU A 279 29.52 -12.42 -8.20
C LEU A 279 29.90 -12.37 -9.69
N THR A 280 30.95 -13.08 -10.08
CA THR A 280 31.45 -13.12 -11.46
C THR A 280 30.47 -13.83 -12.39
N GLY A 281 29.81 -14.90 -11.91
CA GLY A 281 28.76 -15.59 -12.66
C GLY A 281 27.57 -14.68 -12.96
N ILE A 282 27.08 -13.94 -11.95
CA ILE A 282 25.99 -12.97 -12.13
C ILE A 282 26.38 -11.86 -13.12
N ALA A 283 27.57 -11.28 -12.96
CA ALA A 283 28.08 -10.26 -13.86
C ALA A 283 28.20 -10.74 -15.31
N THR A 284 28.70 -11.96 -15.52
CA THR A 284 28.81 -12.56 -16.86
C THR A 284 27.45 -12.72 -17.51
N SER A 285 26.45 -13.20 -16.75
CA SER A 285 25.07 -13.31 -17.22
C SER A 285 24.48 -11.95 -17.63
N TRP A 286 24.73 -10.90 -16.85
CA TRP A 286 24.29 -9.54 -17.21
C TRP A 286 24.99 -8.99 -18.44
N VAL A 287 26.30 -9.22 -18.58
CA VAL A 287 27.04 -8.80 -19.78
C VAL A 287 26.40 -9.42 -21.01
N GLU A 288 26.20 -10.73 -21.01
CA GLU A 288 25.62 -11.44 -22.15
C GLU A 288 24.18 -11.02 -22.44
N HIS A 289 23.33 -10.95 -21.41
CA HIS A 289 21.92 -10.67 -21.58
C HIS A 289 21.63 -9.23 -22.04
N TYR A 290 22.36 -8.25 -21.50
CA TYR A 290 22.16 -6.83 -21.81
C TYR A 290 23.10 -6.27 -22.88
N GLY A 291 24.03 -7.08 -23.40
CA GLY A 291 24.99 -6.64 -24.42
C GLY A 291 26.05 -5.66 -23.89
N LEU A 292 26.47 -5.80 -22.63
CA LEU A 292 27.44 -4.91 -21.96
C LEU A 292 28.93 -5.33 -22.17
N GLN A 293 29.27 -5.86 -23.34
CA GLN A 293 30.53 -6.58 -23.60
C GLN A 293 31.71 -5.62 -23.53
N ALA A 294 31.51 -4.40 -24.03
CA ALA A 294 32.47 -3.30 -23.96
C ALA A 294 32.75 -2.85 -22.51
N HIS A 295 31.85 -3.15 -21.56
CA HIS A 295 31.93 -2.74 -20.16
C HIS A 295 32.35 -3.88 -19.22
N ARG A 296 32.66 -5.07 -19.74
CA ARG A 296 33.03 -6.24 -18.92
C ARG A 296 34.15 -5.94 -17.91
N ALA A 297 35.24 -5.31 -18.36
CA ALA A 297 36.38 -5.00 -17.48
C ALA A 297 36.01 -4.01 -16.37
N GLU A 298 35.11 -3.06 -16.65
CA GLU A 298 34.60 -2.13 -15.64
C GLU A 298 33.74 -2.85 -14.60
N ILE A 299 32.83 -3.72 -15.06
CA ILE A 299 31.97 -4.53 -14.20
C ILE A 299 32.84 -5.38 -13.27
N GLU A 300 33.79 -6.14 -13.82
CA GLU A 300 34.69 -7.02 -13.07
C GLU A 300 35.48 -6.25 -12.00
N ARG A 301 35.96 -5.04 -12.33
CA ARG A 301 36.62 -4.15 -11.36
C ARG A 301 35.67 -3.76 -10.22
N GLN A 302 34.42 -3.40 -10.51
CA GLN A 302 33.45 -3.01 -9.48
C GLN A 302 33.03 -4.17 -8.56
N LEU A 303 33.04 -5.42 -9.04
CA LEU A 303 32.69 -6.59 -8.23
C LEU A 303 33.57 -6.73 -6.98
N THR A 304 34.86 -6.39 -7.09
CA THR A 304 35.80 -6.45 -5.96
C THR A 304 35.40 -5.52 -4.81
N GLY A 305 34.84 -4.34 -5.12
CA GLY A 305 34.34 -3.38 -4.14
C GLY A 305 32.95 -3.70 -3.60
N LEU A 306 32.20 -4.59 -4.27
CA LEU A 306 30.82 -4.90 -3.93
C LEU A 306 30.71 -5.63 -2.58
N GLN A 307 31.72 -6.38 -2.15
CA GLN A 307 31.73 -7.04 -0.84
C GLN A 307 31.68 -6.03 0.31
N GLY A 308 32.45 -4.94 0.21
CA GLY A 308 32.50 -3.87 1.22
C GLY A 308 31.31 -2.91 1.18
N GLN A 309 30.44 -2.99 0.16
CA GLN A 309 29.26 -2.16 0.05
C GLN A 309 28.25 -2.47 1.16
N PRO A 310 27.70 -1.46 1.86
CA PRO A 310 26.62 -1.68 2.82
C PRO A 310 25.33 -2.09 2.09
N TRP A 311 24.56 -2.97 2.71
CA TRP A 311 23.25 -3.38 2.19
C TRP A 311 22.25 -2.22 2.25
N LEU A 312 21.65 -1.88 1.12
CA LEU A 312 20.46 -1.04 1.07
C LEU A 312 19.25 -1.86 1.52
N VAL A 313 18.63 -1.49 2.64
CA VAL A 313 17.48 -2.24 3.18
C VAL A 313 16.15 -1.65 2.72
N HIS A 314 15.35 -2.47 2.04
CA HIS A 314 13.98 -2.21 1.68
C HIS A 314 13.02 -3.07 2.53
N GLU A 315 12.39 -2.45 3.53
CA GLU A 315 11.47 -3.16 4.40
C GLU A 315 10.04 -3.20 3.85
N LEU A 316 9.47 -4.40 3.79
CA LEU A 316 8.05 -4.64 3.58
C LEU A 316 7.43 -5.20 4.87
N THR A 317 6.09 -5.17 4.95
CA THR A 317 5.35 -5.69 6.11
C THR A 317 5.65 -7.16 6.40
N HIS A 318 5.97 -7.96 5.37
CA HIS A 318 6.10 -9.40 5.46
C HIS A 318 7.49 -9.95 5.13
N ARG A 319 8.44 -9.12 4.71
CA ARG A 319 9.83 -9.50 4.40
C ARG A 319 10.75 -8.29 4.45
N LYS A 320 12.04 -8.51 4.65
CA LYS A 320 13.07 -7.49 4.39
C LYS A 320 13.85 -7.88 3.15
N MET A 321 14.17 -6.91 2.32
CA MET A 321 14.93 -7.11 1.09
C MET A 321 16.19 -6.27 1.15
N HIS A 322 17.33 -6.89 0.94
CA HIS A 322 18.65 -6.29 1.03
C HIS A 322 19.23 -6.21 -0.38
N PHE A 323 19.67 -5.02 -0.77
CA PHE A 323 20.23 -4.78 -2.10
C PHE A 323 21.66 -4.32 -2.02
N LYS A 324 22.48 -4.91 -2.89
CA LYS A 324 23.74 -4.34 -3.35
C LYS A 324 23.53 -3.83 -4.77
N VAL A 325 24.24 -2.76 -5.13
CA VAL A 325 24.07 -2.10 -6.42
C VAL A 325 25.39 -2.02 -7.17
N LEU A 326 25.38 -2.47 -8.41
CA LEU A 326 26.43 -2.25 -9.40
C LEU A 326 25.93 -1.17 -10.37
N ARG A 327 26.76 -0.17 -10.66
CA ARG A 327 26.36 0.95 -11.52
C ARG A 327 27.25 1.01 -12.76
N LEU A 328 26.67 1.20 -13.93
CA LEU A 328 27.38 1.45 -15.18
C LEU A 328 26.79 2.67 -15.88
N THR A 329 27.66 3.41 -16.57
CA THR A 329 27.24 4.44 -17.52
C THR A 329 27.63 3.99 -18.91
N VAL A 330 26.67 3.98 -19.84
CA VAL A 330 26.88 3.57 -21.24
C VAL A 330 26.82 4.80 -22.16
N PRO A 331 27.63 4.84 -23.24
CA PRO A 331 27.67 5.98 -24.15
C PRO A 331 26.41 6.05 -25.04
N GLY A 332 26.02 7.26 -25.41
CA GLY A 332 24.85 7.52 -26.27
C GLY A 332 23.51 7.19 -25.60
N SER A 333 22.48 7.01 -26.42
CA SER A 333 21.13 6.64 -26.00
C SER A 333 20.89 5.15 -26.20
N TRP A 334 20.37 4.48 -25.18
CA TRP A 334 20.06 3.05 -25.23
C TRP A 334 18.55 2.84 -25.31
N ALA A 335 18.08 2.06 -26.30
CA ALA A 335 16.65 1.82 -26.48
C ALA A 335 15.96 1.15 -25.27
N ALA A 336 16.72 0.47 -24.42
CA ALA A 336 16.23 -0.15 -23.19
C ALA A 336 16.33 0.77 -21.96
N CYS A 337 16.91 1.96 -22.12
CA CYS A 337 16.93 3.02 -21.12
C CYS A 337 15.71 3.93 -21.28
N TYR A 338 15.09 4.26 -20.15
CA TYR A 338 13.90 5.12 -20.14
C TYR A 338 14.06 6.20 -19.06
N PRO A 339 13.49 7.40 -19.27
CA PRO A 339 13.28 8.33 -18.18
C PRO A 339 12.43 7.68 -17.09
N ILE A 340 12.85 7.80 -15.83
CA ILE A 340 12.14 7.21 -14.69
C ILE A 340 10.71 7.77 -14.56
N SER A 341 10.47 8.99 -15.01
CA SER A 341 9.15 9.62 -15.05
C SER A 341 8.15 8.89 -15.94
N ASP A 342 8.62 8.12 -16.91
CA ASP A 342 7.80 7.59 -18.00
C ASP A 342 7.31 6.17 -17.70
N LYS A 343 7.85 5.53 -16.66
CA LYS A 343 7.55 4.15 -16.28
C LYS A 343 7.04 4.05 -14.84
N PRO A 344 6.09 3.14 -14.56
CA PRO A 344 5.63 2.91 -13.20
C PRO A 344 6.69 2.13 -12.42
N VAL A 345 7.57 2.86 -11.73
CA VAL A 345 8.63 2.27 -10.91
C VAL A 345 8.23 2.21 -9.43
N PRO A 346 8.64 1.15 -8.69
CA PRO A 346 8.48 1.11 -7.25
C PRO A 346 9.51 2.01 -6.55
N LYS A 347 9.21 2.44 -5.32
CA LYS A 347 10.11 3.27 -4.49
C LYS A 347 11.53 2.71 -4.32
N ILE A 348 11.73 1.40 -4.44
CA ILE A 348 13.06 0.79 -4.36
C ILE A 348 13.96 1.23 -5.51
N VAL A 349 13.43 1.46 -6.71
CA VAL A 349 14.23 1.89 -7.88
C VAL A 349 14.84 3.25 -7.60
N HIS A 350 14.05 4.21 -7.09
CA HIS A 350 14.58 5.51 -6.67
C HIS A 350 15.69 5.38 -5.62
N LYS A 351 15.51 4.52 -4.61
CA LYS A 351 16.54 4.28 -3.59
C LYS A 351 17.81 3.66 -4.17
N LEU A 352 17.69 2.76 -5.15
CA LEU A 352 18.83 2.14 -5.82
C LEU A 352 19.60 3.18 -6.65
N LEU A 353 18.90 4.06 -7.35
CA LEU A 353 19.51 5.17 -8.10
C LEU A 353 20.25 6.14 -7.17
N ASP A 354 19.64 6.51 -6.04
CA ASP A 354 20.28 7.37 -5.04
C ASP A 354 21.52 6.69 -4.44
N GLN A 355 21.41 5.40 -4.07
CA GLN A 355 22.54 4.62 -3.57
C GLN A 355 23.67 4.55 -4.59
N ALA A 356 23.36 4.31 -5.86
CA ALA A 356 24.33 4.25 -6.95
C ALA A 356 25.08 5.57 -7.12
N ARG A 357 24.38 6.71 -7.05
CA ARG A 357 25.00 8.05 -7.10
C ARG A 357 25.96 8.31 -5.93
N VAL A 358 25.55 7.97 -4.71
CA VAL A 358 26.39 8.16 -3.50
C VAL A 358 27.68 7.36 -3.61
N LEU A 359 27.61 6.13 -4.11
CA LEU A 359 28.79 5.26 -4.24
C LEU A 359 29.77 5.77 -5.30
N THR A 360 29.29 6.34 -6.41
CA THR A 360 30.15 6.96 -7.41
C THR A 360 30.84 8.21 -6.86
N GLN A 361 30.14 9.04 -6.07
CA GLN A 361 30.73 10.23 -5.45
C GLN A 361 31.76 9.90 -4.38
N ALA A 362 31.56 8.83 -3.61
CA ALA A 362 32.54 8.35 -2.63
C ALA A 362 33.81 7.75 -3.26
N ALA A 363 33.74 7.33 -4.54
CA ALA A 363 34.86 6.77 -5.29
C ALA A 363 35.75 7.83 -5.95
N VAL A 364 35.37 9.11 -5.96
CA VAL A 364 36.25 10.22 -6.37
C VAL A 364 37.10 10.59 -5.15
N PRO A 365 38.43 10.33 -5.14
CA PRO A 365 39.26 10.91 -4.11
C PRO A 365 39.15 12.41 -4.27
N LYS A 366 38.81 13.13 -3.19
CA LYS A 366 39.10 14.56 -3.13
C LYS A 366 40.59 14.67 -3.44
N GLN A 367 40.94 15.15 -4.64
CA GLN A 367 42.27 15.66 -4.88
C GLN A 367 42.46 16.71 -3.81
N ASN A 368 43.33 16.42 -2.85
CA ASN A 368 43.87 17.43 -1.97
C ASN A 368 44.58 18.42 -2.89
N THR A 369 43.89 19.49 -3.28
CA THR A 369 44.55 20.73 -3.64
C THR A 369 45.23 21.22 -2.36
N LEU A 370 46.45 20.73 -2.17
CA LEU A 370 47.48 21.48 -1.46
C LEU A 370 47.76 22.71 -2.33
N ASP A 371 47.06 23.79 -2.02
CA ASP A 371 47.48 25.12 -2.43
C ASP A 371 48.66 25.50 -1.52
N LEU A 372 49.86 25.33 -2.06
CA LEU A 372 51.08 25.95 -1.56
C LEU A 372 51.64 26.79 -2.71
N GLY A 373 51.31 28.08 -2.68
CA GLY A 373 51.76 29.11 -3.62
C GLY A 373 51.08 30.43 -3.35
#